data_AF-A0A9E0MM39-F1
#
_entry.id   AF-A0A9E0MM39-F1
#
_cell.length_a   1.000
_cell.length_b   1.000
_cell.length_c   1.000
_cell.angle_alpha   90.00
_cell.angle_beta   90.00
_cell.angle_gamma   90.00
#
_symmetry.space_group_name_H-M   'P 1'
#
loop_
_entity.id
_entity.type
_entity.pdbx_description
1 polymer ?
#
loop_
_entity_poly.entity_id
_entity_poly.type
_entity_poly.pdbx_seq_one_letter_code
_entity_poly.pdbx_strand_id
1 'polypeptide(L)'
;MSDEAARWRFREEHAGVFALLWRRLGEFDLVDVALADAYLAATAAWGDGIPHNPATWMATVALSVTTGVVARRPEVAPASPQDDLRTLFASCSHPGLTDDQRALLLTRAAAGLMLFELAELWASPEAELRRRLEGAKLGLRKLGGRAAATTDELAARAAASAEVIAHIRRAPGAEAGAVADLLAGHHGRAFRTRE
;
A
#
# COMPACT_ATOMS: atom_id res chain seq x y z
N MET A 1 21.32 -13.14 -8.86
CA MET A 1 20.75 -11.83 -8.47
C MET A 1 20.69 -11.80 -6.95
N SER A 2 20.99 -10.68 -6.28
CA SER A 2 20.90 -10.64 -4.82
C SER A 2 19.44 -10.60 -4.35
N ASP A 3 19.14 -11.20 -3.21
CA ASP A 3 17.84 -11.12 -2.54
C ASP A 3 17.39 -9.65 -2.33
N GLU A 4 18.35 -8.75 -2.21
CA GLU A 4 18.15 -7.30 -2.10
C GLU A 4 17.51 -6.68 -3.35
N ALA A 5 17.95 -7.06 -4.56
CA ALA A 5 17.39 -6.54 -5.81
C ALA A 5 15.94 -7.01 -6.03
N ALA A 6 15.65 -8.26 -5.68
CA ALA A 6 14.30 -8.80 -5.70
C ALA A 6 13.41 -8.06 -4.68
N ARG A 7 13.87 -7.88 -3.45
CA ARG A 7 13.13 -7.16 -2.40
C ARG A 7 12.88 -5.70 -2.78
N TRP A 8 13.88 -5.01 -3.33
CA TRP A 8 13.71 -3.65 -3.86
C TRP A 8 12.62 -3.61 -4.94
N ARG A 9 12.71 -4.50 -5.93
CA ARG A 9 11.72 -4.50 -7.03
C ARG A 9 10.30 -4.79 -6.53
N PHE A 10 10.18 -5.68 -5.55
CA PHE A 10 8.89 -5.95 -4.92
C PHE A 10 8.31 -4.69 -4.27
N ARG A 11 9.13 -3.92 -3.51
CA ARG A 11 8.70 -2.66 -2.89
C ARG A 11 8.25 -1.63 -3.92
N GLU A 12 9.01 -1.46 -5.02
CA GLU A 12 8.66 -0.52 -6.10
C GLU A 12 7.29 -0.76 -6.72
N GLU A 13 6.88 -2.03 -6.83
CA GLU A 13 5.62 -2.43 -7.45
C GLU A 13 4.49 -2.59 -6.43
N HIS A 14 4.82 -2.72 -5.14
CA HIS A 14 3.88 -3.03 -4.07
C HIS A 14 2.68 -2.09 -4.05
N ALA A 15 2.87 -0.77 -4.05
CA ALA A 15 1.74 0.16 -3.90
C ALA A 15 0.71 0.03 -5.04
N GLY A 16 1.19 -0.19 -6.27
CA GLY A 16 0.31 -0.37 -7.43
C GLY A 16 -0.49 -1.66 -7.35
N VAL A 17 0.18 -2.76 -6.99
CA VAL A 17 -0.47 -4.06 -6.80
C VAL A 17 -1.42 -4.03 -5.60
N PHE A 18 -1.03 -3.41 -4.49
CA PHE A 18 -1.88 -3.22 -3.32
C PHE A 18 -3.14 -2.43 -3.68
N ALA A 19 -3.01 -1.31 -4.39
CA ALA A 19 -4.15 -0.49 -4.78
C ALA A 19 -5.13 -1.26 -5.69
N LEU A 20 -4.60 -2.00 -6.68
CA LEU A 20 -5.39 -2.88 -7.55
C LEU A 20 -6.12 -3.97 -6.75
N LEU A 21 -5.41 -4.67 -5.86
CA LEU A 21 -5.97 -5.72 -5.03
C LEU A 21 -7.00 -5.14 -4.07
N TRP A 22 -6.77 -3.97 -3.47
CA TRP A 22 -7.74 -3.32 -2.61
C TRP A 22 -8.98 -2.91 -3.38
N ARG A 23 -8.83 -2.53 -4.65
CA ARG A 23 -9.98 -2.30 -5.53
C ARG A 23 -10.83 -3.56 -5.72
N ARG A 24 -10.19 -4.70 -5.97
CA ARG A 24 -10.84 -6.01 -6.21
C ARG A 24 -11.40 -6.66 -4.94
N LEU A 25 -10.64 -6.61 -3.85
CA LEU A 25 -10.89 -7.35 -2.61
C LEU A 25 -11.57 -6.50 -1.54
N GLY A 26 -11.55 -5.17 -1.66
CA GLY A 26 -12.28 -4.23 -0.79
C GLY A 26 -11.73 -4.03 0.63
N GLU A 27 -10.95 -4.97 1.16
CA GLU A 27 -10.47 -4.95 2.55
C GLU A 27 -8.95 -5.14 2.62
N PHE A 28 -8.28 -4.36 3.48
CA PHE A 28 -6.83 -4.42 3.66
C PHE A 28 -6.37 -5.82 4.08
N ASP A 29 -7.10 -6.50 4.97
CA ASP A 29 -6.69 -7.80 5.51
C ASP A 29 -6.62 -8.88 4.41
N LEU A 30 -7.55 -8.83 3.46
CA LEU A 30 -7.53 -9.72 2.30
C LEU A 30 -6.36 -9.42 1.37
N VAL A 31 -6.03 -8.14 1.21
CA VAL A 31 -4.87 -7.71 0.41
C VAL A 31 -3.57 -8.13 1.07
N ASP A 32 -3.45 -7.96 2.38
CA ASP A 32 -2.26 -8.32 3.17
C ASP A 32 -1.93 -9.81 3.03
N VAL A 33 -2.93 -10.68 3.20
CA VAL A 33 -2.77 -12.13 3.03
C VAL A 33 -2.36 -12.48 1.60
N ALA A 34 -3.08 -11.94 0.60
CA ALA A 34 -2.80 -12.25 -0.80
C ALA A 34 -1.42 -11.77 -1.26
N LEU A 35 -0.96 -10.61 -0.78
CA LEU A 35 0.38 -10.09 -1.06
C LEU A 35 1.48 -10.84 -0.33
N ALA A 36 1.23 -11.38 0.87
CA ALA A 36 2.20 -12.21 1.57
C ALA A 36 2.50 -13.49 0.77
N ASP A 37 1.46 -14.16 0.25
CA ASP A 37 1.64 -15.33 -0.62
C ASP A 37 2.38 -14.98 -1.92
N ALA A 38 2.06 -13.83 -2.52
CA ALA A 38 2.77 -13.34 -3.70
C ALA A 38 4.23 -12.99 -3.42
N TYR A 39 4.54 -12.46 -2.23
CA TYR A 39 5.91 -12.18 -1.80
C TYR A 39 6.71 -13.48 -1.65
N LEU A 40 6.16 -14.48 -0.97
CA LEU A 40 6.80 -15.79 -0.81
C LEU A 40 7.07 -16.43 -2.18
N ALA A 41 6.08 -16.41 -3.08
CA ALA A 41 6.26 -16.90 -4.43
C ALA A 41 7.35 -16.10 -5.20
N ALA A 42 7.41 -14.78 -5.04
CA ALA A 42 8.41 -13.95 -5.70
C ALA A 42 9.83 -14.32 -5.23
N THR A 43 10.04 -14.48 -3.92
CA THR A 43 11.36 -14.87 -3.37
C THR A 43 11.83 -16.23 -3.90
N ALA A 44 10.91 -17.16 -4.15
CA ALA A 44 11.24 -18.45 -4.75
C ALA A 44 11.49 -18.35 -6.26
N ALA A 45 10.68 -17.59 -7.00
CA ALA A 45 10.70 -17.58 -8.46
C ALA A 45 11.72 -16.60 -9.06
N TRP A 46 12.03 -15.50 -8.38
CA TRP A 46 12.87 -14.44 -8.95
C TRP A 46 14.37 -14.76 -8.88
N GLY A 47 14.79 -15.83 -8.19
CA GLY A 47 16.18 -16.29 -8.22
C GLY A 47 16.72 -16.50 -9.64
N ASP A 48 15.84 -16.94 -10.56
CA ASP A 48 16.12 -17.17 -11.98
C ASP A 48 15.94 -15.91 -12.85
N GLY A 49 15.48 -14.80 -12.27
CA GLY A 49 15.27 -13.52 -12.94
C GLY A 49 13.93 -12.87 -12.57
N ILE A 50 13.93 -11.54 -12.48
CA ILE A 50 12.71 -10.75 -12.30
C ILE A 50 11.88 -10.82 -13.60
N PRO A 51 10.57 -11.13 -13.55
CA PRO A 51 9.70 -11.10 -14.72
C PRO A 51 9.70 -9.73 -15.41
N HIS A 52 9.48 -9.68 -16.73
CA HIS A 52 9.43 -8.40 -17.46
C HIS A 52 8.37 -7.42 -16.93
N ASN A 53 7.26 -7.95 -16.40
CA ASN A 53 6.21 -7.17 -15.75
C ASN A 53 5.91 -7.74 -14.34
N PRO A 54 6.70 -7.34 -13.32
CA PRO A 54 6.57 -7.90 -11.97
C PRO A 54 5.24 -7.55 -11.32
N ALA A 55 4.71 -6.33 -11.55
CA ALA A 55 3.42 -5.91 -11.02
C ALA A 55 2.28 -6.83 -11.49
N THR A 56 2.22 -7.15 -12.79
CA THR A 56 1.19 -8.05 -13.33
C THR A 56 1.36 -9.47 -12.81
N TRP A 57 2.61 -9.94 -12.70
CA TRP A 57 2.91 -11.25 -12.13
C TRP A 57 2.45 -11.33 -10.66
N MET A 58 2.82 -10.34 -9.83
CA MET A 58 2.44 -10.26 -8.42
C MET A 58 0.92 -10.22 -8.25
N ALA A 59 0.23 -9.38 -9.03
CA ALA A 59 -1.22 -9.29 -9.01
C ALA A 59 -1.89 -10.63 -9.39
N THR A 60 -1.34 -11.32 -10.39
CA THR A 60 -1.85 -12.62 -10.83
C THR A 60 -1.72 -13.67 -9.73
N VAL A 61 -0.53 -13.76 -9.12
CA VAL A 61 -0.29 -14.70 -8.01
C VAL A 61 -1.20 -14.39 -6.82
N ALA A 62 -1.27 -13.12 -6.40
CA ALA A 62 -2.15 -12.70 -5.31
C ALA A 62 -3.64 -12.97 -5.59
N LEU A 63 -4.09 -12.79 -6.84
CA LEU A 63 -5.49 -13.08 -7.21
C LEU A 63 -5.78 -14.59 -7.29
N SER A 64 -4.78 -15.42 -7.61
CA SER A 64 -4.95 -16.88 -7.70
C SER A 64 -5.36 -17.51 -6.36
N VAL A 65 -4.81 -17.00 -5.25
CA VAL A 65 -5.13 -17.46 -3.89
C VAL A 65 -6.42 -16.86 -3.32
N THR A 66 -7.01 -15.86 -3.99
CA THR A 66 -8.25 -15.19 -3.57
C THR A 66 -9.47 -15.55 -4.42
N THR A 67 -9.37 -16.51 -5.35
CA THR A 67 -10.42 -16.89 -6.30
C THR A 67 -11.80 -17.08 -5.65
N GLY A 68 -11.90 -17.83 -4.55
CA GLY A 68 -13.16 -18.03 -3.84
C GLY A 68 -13.76 -16.77 -3.22
N VAL A 69 -12.91 -15.81 -2.83
CA VAL A 69 -13.34 -14.50 -2.31
C VAL A 69 -13.79 -13.59 -3.45
N VAL A 70 -13.01 -13.52 -4.53
CA VAL A 70 -13.28 -12.69 -5.71
C VAL A 70 -14.58 -13.10 -6.39
N ALA A 71 -14.84 -14.41 -6.54
CA ALA A 71 -16.05 -14.92 -7.18
C ALA A 71 -17.36 -14.51 -6.48
N ARG A 72 -17.30 -14.14 -5.19
CA ARG A 72 -18.45 -13.70 -4.41
C ARG A 72 -18.65 -12.18 -4.39
N ARG A 73 -17.72 -11.41 -4.95
CA ARG A 73 -17.79 -9.94 -4.97
C ARG A 73 -18.37 -9.43 -6.29
N PRO A 74 -19.10 -8.30 -6.28
CA PRO A 74 -19.56 -7.68 -7.51
C PRO A 74 -18.37 -7.29 -8.37
N GLU A 75 -18.58 -7.31 -9.68
CA GLU A 75 -17.57 -6.83 -10.62
C GLU A 75 -17.26 -5.36 -10.35
N VAL A 76 -15.97 -5.04 -10.28
CA VAL A 76 -15.50 -3.68 -10.02
C VAL A 76 -15.04 -3.08 -11.33
N ALA A 77 -15.54 -1.87 -11.63
CA ALA A 77 -15.19 -1.17 -12.84
C ALA A 77 -13.66 -1.09 -13.03
N PRO A 78 -13.18 -1.21 -14.28
CA PRO A 78 -11.76 -1.01 -14.56
C PRO A 78 -11.35 0.41 -14.16
N ALA A 79 -10.17 0.53 -13.58
CA ALA A 79 -9.56 1.81 -13.23
C ALA A 79 -8.11 1.80 -13.71
N SER A 80 -7.58 2.98 -14.03
CA SER A 80 -6.15 3.09 -14.36
C SER A 80 -5.29 2.86 -13.12
N PRO A 81 -4.03 2.39 -13.26
CA PRO A 81 -3.11 2.30 -12.11
C PRO A 81 -2.95 3.61 -11.35
N GLN A 82 -3.05 4.74 -12.06
CA GLN A 82 -3.04 6.07 -11.44
C GLN A 82 -4.27 6.31 -10.55
N ASP A 83 -5.47 5.97 -11.03
CA ASP A 83 -6.71 6.15 -10.26
C ASP A 83 -6.76 5.21 -9.04
N ASP A 84 -6.22 4.00 -9.17
CA ASP A 84 -6.05 3.06 -8.07
C ASP A 84 -5.14 3.65 -6.99
N LEU A 85 -3.95 4.13 -7.36
CA LEU A 85 -3.03 4.80 -6.43
C LEU A 85 -3.64 6.05 -5.80
N ARG A 86 -4.34 6.87 -6.58
CA ARG A 86 -5.05 8.06 -6.09
C ARG A 86 -6.09 7.72 -5.04
N THR A 87 -6.89 6.68 -5.30
CA THR A 87 -7.89 6.18 -4.35
C THR A 87 -7.21 5.69 -3.07
N LEU A 88 -6.10 4.93 -3.19
CA LEU A 88 -5.34 4.44 -2.04
C LEU A 88 -4.82 5.59 -1.16
N PHE A 89 -4.06 6.51 -1.75
CA PHE A 89 -3.45 7.62 -1.02
C PHE A 89 -4.48 8.54 -0.39
N ALA A 90 -5.54 8.88 -1.13
CA ALA A 90 -6.61 9.73 -0.63
C ALA A 90 -7.35 9.09 0.56
N SER A 91 -7.64 7.79 0.48
CA SER A 91 -8.36 7.07 1.54
C SER A 91 -7.52 6.91 2.80
N CYS A 92 -6.24 6.55 2.68
CA CYS A 92 -5.31 6.48 3.80
C CYS A 92 -5.05 7.85 4.45
N SER A 93 -5.38 8.94 3.76
CA SER A 93 -5.18 10.33 4.23
C SER A 93 -6.49 11.01 4.62
N HIS A 94 -7.54 10.24 4.88
CA HIS A 94 -8.84 10.78 5.26
C HIS A 94 -8.75 11.64 6.55
N PRO A 95 -9.38 12.82 6.61
CA PRO A 95 -9.27 13.74 7.76
C PRO A 95 -9.75 13.13 9.09
N GLY A 96 -10.74 12.24 9.03
CA GLY A 96 -11.26 11.50 10.19
C GLY A 96 -10.31 10.45 10.80
N LEU A 97 -9.17 10.17 10.18
CA LEU A 97 -8.10 9.35 10.77
C LEU A 97 -7.19 10.21 11.66
N THR A 98 -6.58 9.63 12.68
CA THR A 98 -5.48 10.31 13.39
C THR A 98 -4.22 10.35 12.51
N ASP A 99 -3.28 11.23 12.83
CA ASP A 99 -2.01 11.31 12.08
C ASP A 99 -1.25 9.99 12.11
N ASP A 100 -1.23 9.30 13.25
CA ASP A 100 -0.61 7.98 13.38
C ASP A 100 -1.30 6.93 12.50
N GLN A 101 -2.64 6.94 12.44
CA GLN A 101 -3.39 6.04 11.56
C GLN A 101 -3.10 6.32 10.08
N ARG A 102 -3.04 7.59 9.67
CA ARG A 102 -2.67 7.97 8.29
C ARG A 102 -1.28 7.47 7.93
N ALA A 103 -0.31 7.70 8.82
CA ALA A 103 1.07 7.26 8.63
C ALA A 103 1.18 5.73 8.55
N LEU A 104 0.56 5.00 9.48
CA LEU A 104 0.58 3.53 9.50
C LEU A 104 -0.04 2.93 8.25
N LEU A 105 -1.25 3.39 7.85
CA LEU A 105 -1.95 2.86 6.69
C LEU A 105 -1.21 3.15 5.39
N LEU A 106 -0.74 4.40 5.21
CA LEU A 106 -0.04 4.80 4.00
C LEU A 106 1.26 4.01 3.84
N THR A 107 2.06 3.94 4.89
CA THR A 107 3.33 3.20 4.86
C THR A 107 3.08 1.70 4.66
N ARG A 108 2.13 1.10 5.38
CA ARG A 108 1.80 -0.33 5.21
C ARG A 108 1.37 -0.65 3.77
N ALA A 109 0.52 0.19 3.19
CA ALA A 109 -0.07 -0.07 1.88
C ALA A 109 0.87 0.25 0.71
N ALA A 110 1.75 1.24 0.87
CA ALA A 110 2.53 1.78 -0.25
C ALA A 110 4.05 1.57 -0.14
N ALA A 111 4.61 1.17 1.00
CA ALA A 111 6.06 0.96 1.13
C ALA A 111 6.52 -0.49 0.93
N GLY A 112 5.59 -1.46 0.89
CA GLY A 112 5.94 -2.88 0.78
C GLY A 112 6.81 -3.40 1.92
N LEU A 113 6.61 -2.85 3.12
CA LEU A 113 7.25 -3.29 4.34
C LEU A 113 6.49 -4.47 4.96
N MET A 114 7.25 -5.46 5.43
CA MET A 114 6.78 -6.48 6.35
C MET A 114 6.49 -5.86 7.72
N LEU A 115 5.70 -6.56 8.54
CA LEU A 115 5.26 -6.01 9.83
C LEU A 115 6.42 -5.70 10.78
N PHE A 116 7.47 -6.53 10.81
CA PHE A 116 8.65 -6.29 11.65
C PHE A 116 9.42 -5.04 11.21
N GLU A 117 9.54 -4.78 9.91
CA GLU A 117 10.21 -3.58 9.38
C GLU A 117 9.41 -2.32 9.72
N LEU A 118 8.08 -2.43 9.66
CA LEU A 118 7.19 -1.36 10.10
C LEU A 118 7.37 -1.10 11.60
N ALA A 119 7.58 -2.15 12.40
CA ALA A 119 7.78 -2.05 13.85
C ALA A 119 9.09 -1.36 14.21
N GLU A 120 10.15 -1.65 13.46
CA GLU A 120 11.44 -0.96 13.55
C GLU A 120 11.30 0.52 13.20
N LEU A 121 10.60 0.85 12.10
CA LEU A 121 10.36 2.24 11.68
C LEU A 121 9.54 3.04 12.71
N TRP A 122 8.63 2.37 13.42
CA TRP A 122 7.83 2.97 14.50
C TRP A 122 8.47 2.89 15.88
N ALA A 123 9.68 2.30 15.99
CA ALA A 123 10.37 2.04 17.25
C ALA A 123 9.44 1.41 18.32
N SER A 124 8.62 0.43 17.92
CA SER A 124 7.57 -0.17 18.76
C SER A 124 7.63 -1.70 18.68
N PRO A 125 7.26 -2.44 19.75
CA PRO A 125 7.12 -3.88 19.67
C PRO A 125 6.13 -4.31 18.59
N GLU A 126 6.45 -5.35 17.82
CA GLU A 126 5.63 -5.80 16.69
C GLU A 126 4.16 -6.07 17.08
N ALA A 127 3.93 -6.66 18.25
CA ALA A 127 2.59 -6.93 18.75
C ALA A 127 1.77 -5.65 19.03
N GLU A 128 2.43 -4.58 19.47
CA GLU A 128 1.79 -3.29 19.69
C GLU A 128 1.47 -2.60 18.37
N LEU A 129 2.43 -2.56 17.45
CA LEU A 129 2.24 -2.02 16.13
C LEU A 129 1.10 -2.72 15.38
N ARG A 130 1.02 -4.05 15.49
CA ARG A 130 -0.07 -4.85 14.91
C ARG A 130 -1.42 -4.34 15.41
N ARG A 131 -1.60 -4.16 16.72
CA ARG A 131 -2.85 -3.63 17.28
C ARG A 131 -3.18 -2.23 16.76
N ARG A 132 -2.17 -1.36 16.65
CA ARG A 132 -2.35 0.01 16.11
C ARG A 132 -2.77 -0.02 14.65
N LEU A 133 -2.14 -0.87 13.83
CA LEU A 133 -2.49 -1.06 12.44
C LEU A 133 -3.91 -1.60 12.27
N GLU A 134 -4.33 -2.60 13.06
CA GLU A 134 -5.71 -3.10 13.05
C GLU A 134 -6.71 -2.01 13.46
N GLY A 135 -6.37 -1.20 14.46
CA GLY A 135 -7.16 -0.02 14.83
C GLY A 135 -7.28 1.00 13.69
N ALA A 136 -6.20 1.24 12.95
CA ALA A 136 -6.18 2.14 11.80
C ALA A 136 -7.06 1.61 10.64
N LYS A 137 -6.94 0.31 10.31
CA LYS A 137 -7.79 -0.36 9.31
C LYS A 137 -9.26 -0.28 9.68
N LEU A 138 -9.60 -0.51 10.96
CA LEU A 138 -10.97 -0.36 11.45
C LEU A 138 -11.47 1.10 11.34
N GLY A 139 -10.61 2.07 11.67
CA GLY A 139 -10.91 3.49 11.49
C GLY A 139 -11.25 3.82 10.04
N LEU A 140 -10.44 3.36 9.09
CA LEU A 140 -10.67 3.54 7.66
C LEU A 140 -11.99 2.90 7.21
N ARG A 141 -12.30 1.68 7.69
CA ARG A 141 -13.57 1.00 7.39
C ARG A 141 -14.79 1.81 7.87
N LYS A 142 -14.73 2.38 9.08
CA LYS A 142 -15.81 3.23 9.64
C LYS A 142 -16.04 4.50 8.83
N LEU A 143 -15.00 5.00 8.15
CA LEU A 143 -15.06 6.17 7.28
C LEU A 143 -15.50 5.85 5.85
N GLY A 144 -15.94 4.61 5.58
CA GLY A 144 -16.41 4.18 4.26
C GLY A 144 -15.31 3.64 3.33
N GLY A 145 -14.07 3.51 3.82
CA GLY A 145 -12.96 2.92 3.07
C GLY A 145 -12.61 3.71 1.82
N ARG A 146 -13.04 3.21 0.65
CA ARG A 146 -12.80 3.79 -0.69
C ARG A 146 -13.91 4.75 -1.13
N ALA A 147 -14.58 5.41 -0.18
CA ALA A 147 -15.65 6.34 -0.50
C ALA A 147 -15.13 7.45 -1.44
N ALA A 148 -15.92 7.78 -2.46
CA ALA A 148 -15.59 8.82 -3.41
C ALA A 148 -15.35 10.15 -2.67
N ALA A 149 -14.41 10.94 -3.18
CA ALA A 149 -14.08 12.26 -2.66
C ALA A 149 -14.45 13.31 -3.70
N THR A 150 -14.91 14.48 -3.25
CA THR A 150 -15.00 15.67 -4.11
C THR A 150 -13.60 16.11 -4.53
N THR A 151 -13.50 17.00 -5.53
CA THR A 151 -12.21 17.56 -5.97
C THR A 151 -11.47 18.25 -4.82
N ASP A 152 -12.17 19.02 -3.99
CA ASP A 152 -11.56 19.75 -2.87
C ASP A 152 -11.10 18.78 -1.76
N GLU A 153 -11.91 17.77 -1.45
CA GLU A 153 -11.52 16.72 -0.51
C GLU A 153 -10.30 15.94 -1.01
N LEU A 154 -10.25 15.67 -2.31
CA LEU A 154 -9.12 14.98 -2.93
C LEU A 154 -7.84 15.82 -2.85
N ALA A 155 -7.92 17.12 -3.11
CA ALA A 155 -6.78 18.04 -2.98
C ALA A 155 -6.29 18.12 -1.52
N ALA A 156 -7.20 18.22 -0.55
CA ALA A 156 -6.87 18.21 0.87
C ALA A 156 -6.21 16.89 1.30
N ARG A 157 -6.74 15.75 0.84
CA ARG A 157 -6.17 14.41 1.13
C ARG A 157 -4.81 14.21 0.44
N ALA A 158 -4.60 14.78 -0.75
CA ALA A 158 -3.30 14.78 -1.42
C ALA A 158 -2.25 15.55 -0.60
N ALA A 159 -2.59 16.74 -0.09
CA ALA A 159 -1.72 17.51 0.79
C ALA A 159 -1.43 16.74 2.10
N ALA A 160 -2.45 16.13 2.72
CA ALA A 160 -2.28 15.33 3.93
C ALA A 160 -1.33 14.13 3.71
N SER A 161 -1.42 13.42 2.57
CA SER A 161 -0.46 12.36 2.27
C SER A 161 0.98 12.88 2.09
N ALA A 162 1.18 14.08 1.54
CA ALA A 162 2.49 14.69 1.43
C ALA A 162 3.08 15.04 2.82
N GLU A 163 2.26 15.51 3.75
CA GLU A 163 2.66 15.74 5.14
C GLU A 163 3.06 14.45 5.86
N VAL A 164 2.32 13.36 5.65
CA VAL A 164 2.70 12.03 6.16
C VAL A 164 4.06 11.61 5.62
N ILE A 165 4.31 11.77 4.31
CA ILE A 165 5.61 11.45 3.70
C ILE A 165 6.73 12.29 4.32
N ALA A 166 6.49 13.58 4.52
CA ALA A 166 7.46 14.47 5.16
C ALA A 166 7.71 14.07 6.63
N HIS A 167 6.68 13.60 7.34
CA HIS A 167 6.81 13.06 8.70
C HIS A 167 7.67 11.79 8.73
N ILE A 168 7.39 10.82 7.86
CA ILE A 168 8.19 9.58 7.76
C ILE A 168 9.65 9.89 7.44
N ARG A 169 9.92 10.86 6.56
CA ARG A 169 11.30 11.29 6.25
C ARG A 169 12.08 11.79 7.46
N ARG A 170 11.40 12.37 8.46
CA ARG A 170 12.00 12.87 9.70
C ARG A 170 12.09 11.80 10.79
N ALA A 171 11.51 10.62 10.58
CA ALA A 171 11.59 9.53 11.55
C ALA A 171 13.04 9.05 11.71
N PRO A 172 13.45 8.62 12.91
CA PRO A 172 14.76 8.04 13.11
C PRO A 172 14.88 6.68 12.40
N GLY A 173 16.10 6.30 12.01
CA GLY A 173 16.39 5.00 11.40
C GLY A 173 16.85 5.09 9.94
N ALA A 174 17.69 4.15 9.53
CA ALA A 174 18.33 4.18 8.20
C ALA A 174 17.34 4.05 7.04
N GLU A 175 16.22 3.33 7.25
CA GLU A 175 15.21 3.06 6.22
C GLU A 175 14.21 4.21 6.02
N ALA A 176 14.11 5.15 6.96
CA ALA A 176 13.08 6.20 6.96
C ALA A 176 13.13 7.07 5.68
N GLY A 177 14.34 7.44 5.24
CA GLY A 177 14.55 8.21 4.01
C GLY A 177 14.11 7.43 2.76
N ALA A 178 14.54 6.17 2.63
CA ALA A 178 14.21 5.31 1.50
C ALA A 178 12.70 5.04 1.41
N VAL A 179 12.04 4.78 2.54
CA VAL A 179 10.59 4.63 2.61
C VAL A 179 9.88 5.91 2.18
N ALA A 180 10.34 7.08 2.65
CA ALA A 180 9.76 8.35 2.26
C ALA A 180 9.94 8.66 0.76
N ASP A 181 11.08 8.31 0.17
CA ASP A 181 11.33 8.46 -1.27
C ASP A 181 10.40 7.56 -2.11
N LEU A 182 10.24 6.31 -1.69
CA LEU A 182 9.32 5.36 -2.32
C LEU A 182 7.87 5.91 -2.27
N LEU A 183 7.41 6.33 -1.09
CA LEU A 183 6.07 6.91 -0.92
C LEU A 183 5.89 8.18 -1.75
N ALA A 184 6.90 9.05 -1.83
CA ALA A 184 6.87 10.25 -2.66
C ALA A 184 6.73 9.92 -4.16
N GLY A 185 7.45 8.91 -4.65
CA GLY A 185 7.33 8.44 -6.03
C GLY A 185 5.93 7.90 -6.35
N HIS A 186 5.31 7.17 -5.42
CA HIS A 186 3.92 6.70 -5.57
C HIS A 186 2.91 7.85 -5.50
N HIS A 187 3.08 8.79 -4.58
CA HIS A 187 2.26 9.99 -4.45
C HIS A 187 2.27 10.82 -5.74
N GLY A 188 3.46 11.07 -6.29
CA GLY A 188 3.61 11.79 -7.55
C GLY A 188 2.90 11.09 -8.72
N ARG A 189 2.90 9.75 -8.77
CA ARG A 189 2.10 9.00 -9.75
C ARG A 189 0.59 9.15 -9.52
N ALA A 190 0.15 9.06 -8.27
CA ALA A 190 -1.26 9.16 -7.87
C ALA A 190 -1.89 10.52 -8.24
N PHE A 191 -1.17 11.61 -8.01
CA PHE A 191 -1.68 12.98 -8.15
C PHE A 191 -1.13 13.76 -9.35
N ARG A 192 -0.41 13.09 -10.27
CA ARG A 192 -0.01 13.71 -11.54
C ARG A 192 -1.25 14.22 -12.29
N THR A 193 -1.19 15.45 -12.79
CA THR A 193 -2.19 15.97 -13.74
C THR A 193 -2.13 15.15 -15.02
N ARG A 194 -3.30 14.76 -15.56
CA ARG A 194 -3.34 14.20 -16.93
C ARG A 194 -3.15 15.38 -17.89
N GLU A 195 -2.10 15.33 -18.68
CA GLU A 195 -1.92 16.23 -19.83
C GLU A 195 -2.98 15.97 -20.91
#